data_AF-A0AAV7ED08-F1
#
_entry.id   AF-A0AAV7ED08-F1
#
_cell.length_a   1.000
_cell.length_b   1.000
_cell.length_c   1.000
_cell.angle_alpha   90.00
_cell.angle_beta   90.00
_cell.angle_gamma   90.00
#
_symmetry.space_group_name_H-M   'P 1'
#
loop_
_entity.id
_entity.type
_entity.pdbx_description
1 polymer ?
#
loop_
_entity_poly.entity_id
_entity_poly.type
_entity_poly.pdbx_seq_one_letter_code
_entity_poly.pdbx_strand_id
1 'polypeptide(L)'
;MALPETSLPGLSFGRSLVNLRIPPHRISFLPQVSNNSRRRSCCVAVIKRSPKRLKYSAPRFTKGGELVYVKIELLEGEDWKLEPVVELLKNGAVGVIPTDTVYAIVCDLKSHSAIERLRRIKDIETSKPLSILCRSLKDIDTYTMGFPRGNAEGHINIFRAVKHCLPGPYTFILPASKELPKQCVKYGAAPKSRKSVGVRMPNDPICQSILRKLDAPLISTSVKWPLQDDWMVDPVIIADTYEPEGLVFVVDGGVRVAEPSTVVDMMGSVPTIIRPGKGPRQEWMAVKDEEVSGTY
;
A
#
# COMPACT_ATOMS: atom_id res chain seq x y z
N MET A 1 29.28 -36.80 -48.86
CA MET A 1 29.00 -36.11 -50.13
C MET A 1 28.01 -34.99 -49.83
N ALA A 2 28.12 -33.76 -50.33
CA ALA A 2 29.27 -33.02 -50.87
C ALA A 2 28.92 -31.51 -50.88
N LEU A 3 29.92 -30.61 -50.87
CA LEU A 3 29.75 -29.17 -51.19
C LEU A 3 29.83 -28.97 -52.73
N PRO A 4 29.50 -27.79 -53.31
CA PRO A 4 30.29 -26.54 -53.22
C PRO A 4 29.45 -25.35 -52.64
N GLU A 5 29.92 -24.12 -52.34
CA GLU A 5 30.83 -23.14 -53.00
C GLU A 5 30.26 -22.59 -54.34
N THR A 6 30.50 -21.37 -54.88
CA THR A 6 31.44 -20.21 -54.74
C THR A 6 30.67 -18.90 -55.11
N SER A 7 31.05 -17.63 -54.85
CA SER A 7 32.06 -16.90 -54.03
C SER A 7 31.71 -15.39 -54.01
N LEU A 8 32.59 -14.50 -53.49
CA LEU A 8 32.55 -13.03 -53.65
C LEU A 8 33.36 -12.57 -54.91
N PRO A 9 33.30 -11.28 -55.35
CA PRO A 9 34.11 -10.17 -54.79
C PRO A 9 33.32 -8.82 -54.66
N GLY A 10 33.84 -7.68 -54.16
CA GLY A 10 35.13 -7.34 -53.51
C GLY A 10 35.52 -5.85 -53.70
N LEU A 11 36.39 -5.31 -52.82
CA LEU A 11 37.09 -3.99 -52.92
C LEU A 11 36.24 -2.69 -52.76
N SER A 12 36.75 -1.52 -52.32
CA SER A 12 37.93 -1.20 -51.48
C SER A 12 38.00 0.28 -51.02
N PHE A 13 38.46 0.51 -49.78
CA PHE A 13 39.27 1.64 -49.28
C PHE A 13 38.88 3.14 -49.48
N GLY A 14 39.04 3.92 -48.40
CA GLY A 14 39.06 5.39 -48.42
C GLY A 14 39.42 6.01 -47.06
N ARG A 15 40.71 6.18 -46.74
CA ARG A 15 41.19 6.91 -45.54
C ARG A 15 41.41 8.39 -45.87
N SER A 16 41.19 9.28 -44.90
CA SER A 16 41.81 10.61 -44.90
C SER A 16 42.17 11.04 -43.46
N LEU A 17 43.35 11.64 -43.30
CA LEU A 17 43.88 12.25 -42.08
C LEU A 17 44.62 13.53 -42.49
N VAL A 18 44.29 14.68 -41.91
CA VAL A 18 45.04 15.93 -42.14
C VAL A 18 45.24 16.74 -40.86
N ASN A 19 46.46 16.63 -40.32
CA ASN A 19 47.27 17.63 -39.60
C ASN A 19 46.61 18.80 -38.84
N LEU A 20 46.76 18.74 -37.51
CA LEU A 20 47.54 19.68 -36.69
C LEU A 20 47.91 21.06 -37.27
N ARG A 21 47.63 22.13 -36.49
CA ARG A 21 48.51 23.32 -36.38
C ARG A 21 48.28 24.09 -35.06
N ILE A 22 49.36 24.31 -34.32
CA ILE A 22 49.50 25.23 -33.17
C ILE A 22 50.64 26.19 -33.57
N PRO A 23 50.50 27.53 -33.44
CA PRO A 23 51.41 28.33 -32.60
C PRO A 23 50.77 29.68 -32.09
N PRO A 24 51.51 30.66 -31.47
CA PRO A 24 52.08 30.52 -30.11
C PRO A 24 52.07 31.82 -29.24
N HIS A 25 52.45 31.70 -27.95
CA HIS A 25 53.02 32.78 -27.10
C HIS A 25 52.12 34.03 -26.84
N ARG A 26 52.41 35.05 -26.00
CA ARG A 26 53.38 35.38 -24.91
C ARG A 26 52.65 36.48 -24.07
N ILE A 27 52.60 36.53 -22.74
CA ILE A 27 53.57 37.13 -21.78
C ILE A 27 52.84 37.27 -20.42
N SER A 28 53.59 37.31 -19.31
CA SER A 28 53.09 37.53 -17.95
C SER A 28 52.97 39.01 -17.55
N PHE A 29 51.93 39.39 -16.81
CA PHE A 29 51.96 40.56 -15.91
C PHE A 29 51.12 40.32 -14.64
N LEU A 30 51.74 40.51 -13.48
CA LEU A 30 51.07 40.97 -12.26
C LEU A 30 51.08 42.51 -12.29
N PRO A 31 50.06 43.17 -11.70
CA PRO A 31 50.38 43.84 -10.45
C PRO A 31 49.26 43.87 -9.39
N GLN A 32 49.72 43.92 -8.14
CA GLN A 32 49.16 44.57 -6.95
C GLN A 32 47.67 44.38 -6.55
N VAL A 33 47.55 43.77 -5.37
CA VAL A 33 46.71 44.19 -4.23
C VAL A 33 45.92 45.49 -4.42
N SER A 34 44.58 45.40 -4.28
CA SER A 34 43.79 46.50 -3.72
C SER A 34 42.86 45.95 -2.64
N ASN A 35 42.85 46.62 -1.49
CA ASN A 35 41.95 46.30 -0.39
C ASN A 35 40.57 46.91 -0.70
N ASN A 36 39.51 46.11 -0.70
CA ASN A 36 38.17 46.69 -0.57
C ASN A 36 37.17 45.76 0.13
N SER A 37 36.72 46.19 1.31
CA SER A 37 35.90 45.40 2.22
C SER A 37 34.42 45.38 1.80
N ARG A 38 34.00 44.33 1.08
CA ARG A 38 32.57 44.06 0.85
C ARG A 38 32.07 42.96 1.78
N ARG A 39 31.59 43.37 2.97
CA ARG A 39 30.73 42.54 3.83
C ARG A 39 29.56 42.01 2.98
N ARG A 40 29.53 40.70 2.71
CA ARG A 40 28.33 40.05 2.17
C ARG A 40 27.28 40.03 3.28
N SER A 41 26.32 40.95 3.26
CA SER A 41 25.14 40.87 4.11
C SER A 41 24.35 39.63 3.73
N CYS A 42 24.51 38.55 4.49
CA CYS A 42 23.70 37.36 4.33
C CYS A 42 22.28 37.72 4.77
N CYS A 43 21.40 37.97 3.79
CA CYS A 43 20.01 38.31 4.04
C CYS A 43 19.29 37.09 4.61
N VAL A 44 19.32 36.94 5.94
CA VAL A 44 18.55 35.93 6.67
C VAL A 44 17.08 36.24 6.47
N ALA A 45 16.48 35.62 5.45
CA ALA A 45 15.06 35.69 5.18
C ALA A 45 14.32 34.96 6.32
N VAL A 46 13.97 35.70 7.37
CA VAL A 46 13.10 35.23 8.45
C VAL A 46 11.71 35.05 7.85
N ILE A 47 11.47 33.88 7.25
CA ILE A 47 10.17 33.46 6.75
C ILE A 47 9.26 33.37 7.98
N LYS A 48 8.45 34.42 8.20
CA LYS A 48 7.34 34.43 9.16
C LYS A 48 6.31 33.37 8.74
N ARG A 49 6.57 32.12 9.10
CA ARG A 49 5.67 30.98 8.88
C ARG A 49 4.35 31.29 9.58
N SER A 50 3.29 31.44 8.80
CA SER A 50 1.98 31.84 9.31
C SER A 50 1.44 30.77 10.28
N PRO A 51 0.99 31.15 11.49
CA PRO A 51 0.74 30.20 12.58
C PRO A 51 -0.41 29.22 12.29
N LYS A 52 -1.23 29.47 11.26
CA LYS A 52 -2.30 28.57 10.82
C LYS A 52 -1.82 27.20 10.34
N ARG A 53 -0.53 27.02 9.97
CA ARG A 53 0.01 25.72 9.49
C ARG A 53 0.53 24.80 10.62
N LEU A 54 0.65 25.26 11.87
CA LEU A 54 1.18 24.42 12.95
C LEU A 54 0.21 23.35 13.48
N LYS A 55 -1.11 23.53 13.30
CA LYS A 55 -2.15 22.62 13.83
C LYS A 55 -2.16 21.21 13.22
N TYR A 56 -1.36 20.95 12.19
CA TYR A 56 -1.25 19.66 11.51
C TYR A 56 0.20 19.18 11.35
N SER A 57 1.04 19.43 12.37
CA SER A 57 2.38 18.83 12.44
C SER A 57 2.29 17.36 12.84
N ALA A 58 1.88 16.49 11.91
CA ALA A 58 1.90 15.05 12.11
C ALA A 58 3.30 14.55 12.53
N PRO A 59 3.41 13.51 13.38
CA PRO A 59 4.70 12.97 13.80
C PRO A 59 5.59 12.58 12.61
N ARG A 60 6.86 13.01 12.67
CA ARG A 60 7.83 12.77 11.59
C ARG A 60 8.55 11.44 11.80
N PHE A 61 7.94 10.38 11.31
CA PHE A 61 8.63 9.11 11.10
C PHE A 61 9.63 9.27 9.94
N THR A 62 10.92 9.35 10.28
CA THR A 62 12.05 9.34 9.34
C THR A 62 12.48 7.90 9.02
N LYS A 63 13.10 7.67 7.84
CA LYS A 63 13.75 6.39 7.47
C LYS A 63 15.02 6.14 8.31
N GLY A 64 14.86 5.95 9.61
CA GLY A 64 15.96 5.89 10.59
C GLY A 64 15.53 6.13 12.04
N GLY A 65 14.27 5.85 12.38
CA GLY A 65 13.90 5.49 13.74
C GLY A 65 13.85 3.96 13.82
N GLU A 66 14.28 3.39 14.94
CA GLU A 66 14.34 1.95 15.19
C GLU A 66 12.96 1.28 15.02
N LEU A 67 12.89 0.18 14.26
CA LEU A 67 11.65 -0.55 14.06
C LEU A 67 11.20 -1.27 15.34
N VAL A 68 9.97 -0.98 15.78
CA VAL A 68 9.40 -1.58 16.98
C VAL A 68 8.86 -2.97 16.66
N TYR A 69 9.65 -4.01 16.96
CA TYR A 69 9.27 -5.41 16.79
C TYR A 69 8.57 -5.94 18.05
N VAL A 70 7.32 -6.41 17.91
CA VAL A 70 6.52 -6.93 19.04
C VAL A 70 6.12 -8.37 18.74
N LYS A 71 6.77 -9.33 19.40
CA LYS A 71 6.34 -10.73 19.37
C LYS A 71 5.25 -10.98 20.41
N ILE A 72 4.13 -11.56 19.96
CA ILE A 72 3.02 -11.97 20.82
C ILE A 72 2.49 -13.35 20.39
N GLU A 73 2.42 -14.26 21.35
CA GLU A 73 1.72 -15.53 21.23
C GLU A 73 0.51 -15.41 22.16
N LEU A 74 -0.71 -15.32 21.61
CA LEU A 74 -1.89 -14.90 22.39
C LEU A 74 -2.39 -16.00 23.35
N LEU A 75 -1.66 -16.13 24.45
CA LEU A 75 -2.08 -16.70 25.71
C LEU A 75 -2.86 -15.62 26.50
N GLU A 76 -3.69 -16.05 27.46
CA GLU A 76 -4.48 -15.11 28.26
C GLU A 76 -3.57 -14.16 29.06
N GLY A 77 -3.86 -12.86 28.97
CA GLY A 77 -3.12 -11.81 29.68
C GLY A 77 -1.99 -11.13 28.88
N GLU A 78 -1.56 -11.66 27.73
CA GLU A 78 -0.50 -11.05 26.89
C GLU A 78 -0.90 -9.72 26.21
N ASP A 79 -2.20 -9.38 26.25
CA ASP A 79 -2.83 -8.30 25.47
C ASP A 79 -2.17 -6.92 25.66
N TRP A 80 -1.53 -6.66 26.80
CA TRP A 80 -0.85 -5.39 27.12
C TRP A 80 0.36 -5.07 26.23
N LYS A 81 0.94 -6.09 25.56
CA LYS A 81 2.06 -5.89 24.62
C LYS A 81 1.66 -5.08 23.38
N LEU A 82 0.37 -4.93 23.11
CA LEU A 82 -0.17 -4.24 21.93
C LEU A 82 -0.36 -2.72 22.15
N GLU A 83 -0.25 -2.24 23.39
CA GLU A 83 -0.45 -0.83 23.74
C GLU A 83 0.51 0.11 22.98
N PRO A 84 1.84 -0.15 22.91
CA PRO A 84 2.75 0.66 22.11
C PRO A 84 2.40 0.66 20.62
N VAL A 85 1.92 -0.46 20.08
CA VAL A 85 1.48 -0.57 18.67
C VAL A 85 0.26 0.31 18.40
N VAL A 86 -0.69 0.31 19.34
CA VAL A 86 -1.90 1.13 19.29
C VAL A 86 -1.57 2.62 19.45
N GLU A 87 -0.59 2.99 20.28
CA GLU A 87 -0.09 4.37 20.39
C GLU A 87 0.64 4.82 19.13
N LEU A 88 1.49 3.98 18.54
CA LEU A 88 2.14 4.25 17.25
C LEU A 88 1.08 4.49 16.16
N LEU A 89 0.06 3.62 16.07
CA LEU A 89 -1.06 3.78 15.15
C LEU A 89 -1.82 5.11 15.36
N LYS A 90 -2.16 5.48 16.60
CA LYS A 90 -2.80 6.76 16.96
C LYS A 90 -1.92 7.96 16.61
N ASN A 91 -0.59 7.82 16.70
CA ASN A 91 0.39 8.79 16.25
C ASN A 91 0.60 8.80 14.71
N GLY A 92 -0.15 7.99 13.95
CA GLY A 92 -0.08 7.95 12.49
C GLY A 92 1.09 7.13 11.94
N ALA A 93 1.56 6.13 12.68
CA ALA A 93 2.52 5.15 12.19
C ALA A 93 1.97 4.33 11.01
N VAL A 94 2.88 3.69 10.28
CA VAL A 94 2.58 2.61 9.34
C VAL A 94 3.39 1.41 9.81
N GLY A 95 2.75 0.26 9.96
CA GLY A 95 3.38 -0.95 10.48
C GLY A 95 2.67 -2.21 9.98
N VAL A 96 3.13 -3.37 10.41
CA VAL A 96 2.60 -4.67 9.99
C VAL A 96 1.89 -5.37 11.15
N ILE A 97 0.73 -5.96 10.86
CA ILE A 97 -0.02 -6.82 11.77
C ILE A 97 -0.41 -8.14 11.09
N PRO A 98 -0.54 -9.25 11.83
CA PRO A 98 -1.03 -10.52 11.29
C PRO A 98 -2.53 -10.44 10.96
N THR A 99 -2.99 -11.33 10.08
CA THR A 99 -4.43 -11.62 9.89
C THR A 99 -4.64 -13.12 9.67
N ASP A 100 -5.89 -13.57 9.69
CA ASP A 100 -6.34 -14.96 9.53
C ASP A 100 -6.05 -15.58 8.14
N THR A 101 -5.47 -14.79 7.24
CA THR A 101 -4.88 -15.24 5.98
C THR A 101 -3.38 -14.98 5.94
N VAL A 102 -2.99 -13.73 5.69
CA VAL A 102 -1.61 -13.27 5.45
C VAL A 102 -1.36 -11.97 6.20
N TYR A 103 -0.11 -11.55 6.31
CA TYR A 103 0.24 -10.27 6.92
C TYR A 103 -0.34 -9.07 6.16
N ALA A 104 -0.61 -7.98 6.88
CA ALA A 104 -1.11 -6.72 6.33
C ALA A 104 -0.27 -5.53 6.83
N ILE A 105 0.13 -4.65 5.90
CA ILE A 105 0.61 -3.31 6.25
C ILE A 105 -0.61 -2.44 6.53
N VAL A 106 -0.59 -1.74 7.66
CA VAL A 106 -1.73 -1.00 8.21
C VAL A 106 -1.39 0.40 8.70
N CYS A 107 -2.40 1.26 8.74
CA CYS A 107 -2.35 2.56 9.42
C CYS A 107 -3.74 3.04 9.89
N ASP A 108 -3.77 4.01 10.80
CA ASP A 108 -5.02 4.64 11.26
C ASP A 108 -5.76 5.31 10.09
N LEU A 109 -7.03 4.92 9.94
CA LEU A 109 -8.00 5.49 9.00
C LEU A 109 -8.04 7.03 9.05
N LYS A 110 -7.87 7.63 10.23
CA LYS A 110 -7.96 9.09 10.44
C LYS A 110 -6.68 9.83 10.01
N SER A 111 -5.54 9.15 9.88
CA SER A 111 -4.25 9.80 9.64
C SER A 111 -3.90 9.88 8.15
N HIS A 112 -4.33 10.94 7.47
CA HIS A 112 -4.06 11.21 6.05
C HIS A 112 -2.57 11.01 5.67
N SER A 113 -1.64 11.48 6.50
CA SER A 113 -0.19 11.33 6.26
C SER A 113 0.29 9.87 6.35
N ALA A 114 -0.36 9.04 7.15
CA ALA A 114 -0.08 7.61 7.21
C ALA A 114 -0.60 6.88 5.97
N ILE A 115 -1.76 7.27 5.42
CA ILE A 115 -2.28 6.74 4.14
C ILE A 115 -1.29 7.02 3.01
N GLU A 116 -0.76 8.24 2.94
CA GLU A 116 0.24 8.63 1.94
C GLU A 116 1.58 7.88 2.12
N ARG A 117 1.95 7.51 3.34
CA ARG A 117 3.15 6.67 3.57
C ARG A 117 2.89 5.22 3.21
N LEU A 118 1.76 4.63 3.62
CA LEU A 118 1.36 3.27 3.25
C LEU A 118 1.31 3.09 1.73
N ARG A 119 0.74 4.06 1.01
CA ARG A 119 0.74 4.06 -0.46
C ARG A 119 2.14 4.11 -1.07
N ARG A 120 3.08 4.87 -0.49
CA ARG A 120 4.48 4.91 -0.94
C ARG A 120 5.25 3.62 -0.63
N ILE A 121 5.13 3.11 0.60
CA ILE A 121 5.79 1.88 1.08
C ILE A 121 5.43 0.65 0.22
N LYS A 122 4.22 0.62 -0.36
CA LYS A 122 3.76 -0.48 -1.23
C LYS A 122 3.56 -0.11 -2.70
N ASP A 123 4.08 1.03 -3.14
CA ASP A 123 3.95 1.60 -4.50
C ASP A 123 2.52 1.49 -5.08
N ILE A 124 1.54 1.93 -4.29
CA ILE A 124 0.11 1.83 -4.62
C ILE A 124 -0.41 3.16 -5.18
N GLU A 125 -0.57 3.20 -6.51
CA GLU A 125 -1.29 4.26 -7.23
C GLU A 125 -2.50 4.79 -6.45
N THR A 126 -2.66 6.12 -6.39
CA THR A 126 -3.82 6.79 -5.78
C THR A 126 -5.16 6.40 -6.42
N SER A 127 -5.14 5.86 -7.65
CA SER A 127 -6.30 5.29 -8.34
C SER A 127 -6.84 4.00 -7.67
N LYS A 128 -5.96 3.21 -7.06
CA LYS A 128 -6.27 1.87 -6.54
C LYS A 128 -6.94 1.99 -5.17
N PRO A 129 -8.12 1.37 -4.95
CA PRO A 129 -8.80 1.40 -3.66
C PRO A 129 -7.99 0.60 -2.63
N LEU A 130 -8.01 1.05 -1.38
CA LEU A 130 -7.46 0.33 -0.24
C LEU A 130 -8.55 -0.49 0.45
N SER A 131 -8.16 -1.39 1.35
CA SER A 131 -9.10 -2.14 2.20
C SER A 131 -9.12 -1.58 3.62
N ILE A 132 -10.24 -1.76 4.33
CA ILE A 132 -10.36 -1.50 5.77
C ILE A 132 -10.56 -2.80 6.56
N LEU A 133 -9.90 -2.89 7.71
CA LEU A 133 -10.08 -3.94 8.71
C LEU A 133 -11.03 -3.41 9.79
N CYS A 134 -12.19 -4.05 9.93
CA CYS A 134 -13.24 -3.68 10.88
C CYS A 134 -13.28 -4.67 12.06
N ARG A 135 -13.63 -4.17 13.26
CA ARG A 135 -13.91 -5.02 14.43
C ARG A 135 -15.35 -5.55 14.47
N SER A 136 -16.27 -4.87 13.77
CA SER A 136 -17.70 -5.13 13.89
C SER A 136 -18.48 -4.73 12.65
N LEU A 137 -19.71 -5.25 12.52
CA LEU A 137 -20.64 -4.83 11.46
C LEU A 137 -21.00 -3.34 11.54
N LYS A 138 -20.98 -2.74 12.75
CA LYS A 138 -21.20 -1.31 12.96
C LYS A 138 -20.16 -0.45 12.24
N ASP A 139 -18.90 -0.88 12.22
CA ASP A 139 -17.86 -0.17 11.47
C ASP A 139 -18.14 -0.23 9.97
N ILE A 140 -18.57 -1.40 9.47
CA ILE A 140 -18.90 -1.61 8.05
C ILE A 140 -20.06 -0.70 7.63
N ASP A 141 -21.15 -0.71 8.39
CA ASP A 141 -22.32 0.17 8.14
C ASP A 141 -22.01 1.67 8.34
N THR A 142 -20.91 2.02 9.04
CA THR A 142 -20.44 3.42 9.18
C THR A 142 -19.65 3.88 7.95
N TYR A 143 -18.72 3.05 7.47
CA TYR A 143 -17.77 3.41 6.41
C TYR A 143 -18.17 2.96 4.99
N THR A 144 -19.29 2.23 4.86
CA THR A 144 -19.90 1.83 3.60
C THR A 144 -21.39 2.15 3.56
N MET A 145 -22.07 1.84 2.45
CA MET A 145 -23.53 1.85 2.36
C MET A 145 -24.18 0.57 2.95
N GLY A 146 -23.40 -0.27 3.64
CA GLY A 146 -23.83 -1.56 4.19
C GLY A 146 -23.88 -2.67 3.12
N PHE A 147 -24.16 -3.90 3.57
CA PHE A 147 -24.38 -5.04 2.67
C PHE A 147 -25.77 -4.99 2.02
N PRO A 148 -25.93 -5.55 0.79
CA PRO A 148 -27.24 -5.65 0.14
C PRO A 148 -28.29 -6.35 0.99
N ARG A 149 -29.36 -5.63 1.34
CA ARG A 149 -30.50 -6.15 2.10
C ARG A 149 -31.53 -6.76 1.14
N GLY A 150 -31.18 -7.90 0.55
CA GLY A 150 -32.06 -8.64 -0.36
C GLY A 150 -33.38 -9.04 0.31
N ASN A 151 -34.49 -8.54 -0.22
CA ASN A 151 -35.85 -8.72 0.28
C ASN A 151 -36.88 -8.96 -0.85
N ALA A 152 -36.43 -9.32 -2.06
CA ALA A 152 -37.30 -9.82 -3.11
C ALA A 152 -37.71 -11.27 -2.80
N GLU A 153 -38.97 -11.62 -3.04
CA GLU A 153 -39.50 -12.95 -2.81
C GLU A 153 -38.75 -13.98 -3.67
N GLY A 154 -38.31 -15.09 -3.07
CA GLY A 154 -37.48 -16.11 -3.72
C GLY A 154 -35.96 -15.84 -3.75
N HIS A 155 -35.47 -14.67 -3.37
CA HIS A 155 -34.03 -14.37 -3.37
C HIS A 155 -33.34 -14.58 -2.01
N ILE A 156 -32.08 -15.05 -2.03
CA ILE A 156 -31.25 -15.21 -0.83
C ILE A 156 -30.99 -13.85 -0.17
N ASN A 157 -31.24 -13.75 1.15
CA ASN A 157 -30.90 -12.58 1.94
C ASN A 157 -29.37 -12.47 2.11
N ILE A 158 -28.72 -11.71 1.23
CA ILE A 158 -27.25 -11.57 1.18
C ILE A 158 -26.67 -11.09 2.51
N PHE A 159 -27.31 -10.16 3.23
CA PHE A 159 -26.84 -9.75 4.56
C PHE A 159 -26.81 -10.89 5.59
N ARG A 160 -27.82 -11.78 5.59
CA ARG A 160 -27.80 -13.00 6.43
C ARG A 160 -26.70 -13.95 5.97
N ALA A 161 -26.53 -14.15 4.66
CA ALA A 161 -25.53 -15.06 4.13
C ALA A 161 -24.09 -14.60 4.42
N VAL A 162 -23.81 -13.29 4.26
CA VAL A 162 -22.55 -12.64 4.64
C VAL A 162 -22.27 -12.75 6.14
N LYS A 163 -23.30 -12.70 7.00
CA LYS A 163 -23.12 -12.90 8.46
C LYS A 163 -22.56 -14.29 8.81
N HIS A 164 -22.79 -15.31 7.99
CA HIS A 164 -22.17 -16.63 8.17
C HIS A 164 -20.72 -16.68 7.66
N CYS A 165 -20.24 -15.64 6.98
CA CYS A 165 -18.87 -15.50 6.47
C CYS A 165 -17.98 -14.57 7.31
N LEU A 166 -18.50 -13.95 8.38
CA LEU A 166 -17.80 -12.93 9.16
C LEU A 166 -17.89 -13.20 10.68
N PRO A 167 -16.79 -13.03 11.46
CA PRO A 167 -15.43 -12.71 11.00
C PRO A 167 -14.81 -13.88 10.20
N GLY A 168 -13.91 -13.57 9.26
CA GLY A 168 -13.29 -14.61 8.44
C GLY A 168 -12.50 -14.13 7.22
N PRO A 169 -12.02 -15.08 6.39
CA PRO A 169 -11.04 -14.86 5.32
C PRO A 169 -11.64 -14.29 4.02
N TYR A 170 -12.56 -13.35 4.13
CA TYR A 170 -13.21 -12.68 3.00
C TYR A 170 -12.83 -11.20 2.91
N THR A 171 -13.01 -10.62 1.73
CA THR A 171 -12.88 -9.17 1.53
C THR A 171 -13.94 -8.71 0.54
N PHE A 172 -14.92 -7.94 1.03
CA PHE A 172 -16.08 -7.51 0.28
C PHE A 172 -15.87 -6.10 -0.28
N ILE A 173 -15.95 -5.91 -1.59
CA ILE A 173 -15.87 -4.59 -2.21
C ILE A 173 -17.25 -3.96 -2.17
N LEU A 174 -17.42 -2.96 -1.31
CA LEU A 174 -18.70 -2.31 -1.02
C LEU A 174 -18.70 -0.84 -1.46
N PRO A 175 -19.89 -0.24 -1.71
CA PRO A 175 -20.00 1.19 -1.93
C PRO A 175 -19.58 1.97 -0.68
N ALA A 176 -18.62 2.89 -0.80
CA ALA A 176 -18.09 3.65 0.33
C ALA A 176 -19.08 4.73 0.81
N SER A 177 -19.13 4.97 2.13
CA SER A 177 -19.91 6.05 2.73
C SER A 177 -19.21 7.41 2.58
N LYS A 178 -19.81 8.48 3.14
CA LYS A 178 -19.19 9.80 3.23
C LYS A 178 -18.15 9.92 4.35
N GLU A 179 -18.21 9.03 5.35
CA GLU A 179 -17.31 9.02 6.52
C GLU A 179 -15.93 8.43 6.20
N LEU A 180 -15.83 7.67 5.11
CA LEU A 180 -14.57 7.08 4.68
C LEU A 180 -13.62 8.17 4.11
N PRO A 181 -12.35 8.24 4.55
CA PRO A 181 -11.39 9.21 4.02
C PRO A 181 -11.25 9.05 2.51
N LYS A 182 -11.33 10.17 1.78
CA LYS A 182 -11.36 10.20 0.31
C LYS A 182 -10.17 9.47 -0.33
N GLN A 183 -9.04 9.44 0.36
CA GLN A 183 -7.76 8.82 -0.01
C GLN A 183 -7.81 7.27 -0.05
N CYS A 184 -8.79 6.64 0.60
CA CYS A 184 -8.99 5.18 0.59
C CYS A 184 -9.68 4.69 -0.69
N VAL A 185 -10.38 5.60 -1.38
CA VAL A 185 -11.38 5.30 -2.41
C VAL A 185 -10.77 5.40 -3.80
N LYS A 186 -11.24 4.54 -4.72
CA LYS A 186 -10.94 4.69 -6.15
C LYS A 186 -11.43 6.04 -6.69
N TYR A 187 -10.51 6.82 -7.25
CA TYR A 187 -10.83 7.96 -8.10
C TYR A 187 -10.87 7.49 -9.57
N GLY A 188 -12.07 7.41 -10.14
CA GLY A 188 -12.26 7.16 -11.58
C GLY A 188 -12.53 8.46 -12.34
N ALA A 189 -12.02 8.59 -13.56
CA ALA A 189 -12.14 9.80 -14.39
C ALA A 189 -13.59 10.12 -14.85
N ALA A 190 -14.53 9.19 -14.66
CA ALA A 190 -15.95 9.41 -14.99
C ALA A 190 -16.73 9.93 -13.77
N PRO A 191 -17.50 11.05 -13.88
CA PRO A 191 -18.21 11.68 -12.76
C PRO A 191 -19.38 10.86 -12.19
N LYS A 192 -19.67 9.68 -12.76
CA LYS A 192 -20.67 8.71 -12.27
C LYS A 192 -20.06 7.44 -11.67
N SER A 193 -18.72 7.33 -11.58
CA SER A 193 -18.08 6.13 -11.02
C SER A 193 -18.41 5.99 -9.53
N ARG A 194 -19.03 4.86 -9.14
CA ARG A 194 -19.40 4.59 -7.74
C ARG A 194 -18.13 4.39 -6.91
N LYS A 195 -18.02 5.17 -5.84
CA LYS A 195 -16.95 5.05 -4.85
C LYS A 195 -17.01 3.70 -4.16
N SER A 196 -15.91 2.94 -4.17
CA SER A 196 -15.81 1.64 -3.51
C SER A 196 -14.61 1.53 -2.58
N VAL A 197 -14.71 0.59 -1.64
CA VAL A 197 -13.68 0.24 -0.65
C VAL A 197 -13.71 -1.27 -0.40
N GLY A 198 -12.56 -1.91 -0.19
CA GLY A 198 -12.51 -3.30 0.28
C GLY A 198 -12.78 -3.35 1.79
N VAL A 199 -13.63 -4.28 2.24
CA VAL A 199 -13.97 -4.41 3.67
C VAL A 199 -13.69 -5.83 4.13
N ARG A 200 -13.01 -5.96 5.27
CA ARG A 200 -12.72 -7.23 5.93
C ARG A 200 -12.96 -7.13 7.43
N MET A 201 -13.46 -8.21 8.02
CA MET A 201 -13.49 -8.42 9.47
C MET A 201 -12.69 -9.70 9.74
N PRO A 202 -11.38 -9.60 10.03
CA PRO A 202 -10.49 -10.77 10.10
C PRO A 202 -10.77 -11.60 11.37
N ASN A 203 -10.76 -12.93 11.25
CA ASN A 203 -10.88 -13.83 12.42
C ASN A 203 -9.50 -14.10 13.08
N ASP A 204 -8.72 -13.05 13.32
CA ASP A 204 -7.42 -13.13 13.97
C ASP A 204 -7.45 -12.42 15.33
N PRO A 205 -7.17 -13.11 16.46
CA PRO A 205 -7.27 -12.52 17.78
C PRO A 205 -6.34 -11.32 18.03
N ILE A 206 -5.15 -11.29 17.41
CA ILE A 206 -4.18 -10.18 17.55
C ILE A 206 -4.73 -8.96 16.82
N CYS A 207 -5.11 -9.13 15.55
CA CYS A 207 -5.72 -8.07 14.75
C CYS A 207 -6.98 -7.52 15.41
N GLN A 208 -7.85 -8.39 15.94
CA GLN A 208 -9.05 -7.98 16.65
C GLN A 208 -8.74 -7.27 17.97
N SER A 209 -7.69 -7.65 18.69
CA SER A 209 -7.28 -6.92 19.90
C SER A 209 -6.78 -5.50 19.60
N ILE A 210 -5.92 -5.34 18.58
CA ILE A 210 -5.46 -4.03 18.09
C ILE A 210 -6.67 -3.16 17.67
N LEU A 211 -7.61 -3.72 16.90
CA LEU A 211 -8.82 -2.99 16.45
C LEU A 211 -9.77 -2.62 17.62
N ARG A 212 -9.84 -3.44 18.68
CA ARG A 212 -10.57 -3.09 19.92
C ARG A 212 -9.88 -1.94 20.67
N LYS A 213 -8.58 -2.05 20.94
CA LYS A 213 -7.77 -1.06 21.68
C LYS A 213 -7.62 0.30 20.95
N LEU A 214 -7.75 0.28 19.62
CA LEU A 214 -7.77 1.49 18.77
C LEU A 214 -9.16 2.18 18.72
N ASP A 215 -10.24 1.44 18.97
CA ASP A 215 -11.65 1.85 18.79
C ASP A 215 -11.99 2.39 17.38
N ALA A 216 -11.21 2.02 16.37
CA ALA A 216 -11.42 2.42 14.98
C ALA A 216 -10.92 1.35 13.99
N PRO A 217 -11.48 1.29 12.76
CA PRO A 217 -10.92 0.47 11.70
C PRO A 217 -9.51 0.93 11.29
N LEU A 218 -8.73 -0.03 10.80
CA LEU A 218 -7.43 0.23 10.17
C LEU A 218 -7.58 0.24 8.64
N ILE A 219 -6.86 1.13 7.97
CA ILE A 219 -6.57 0.96 6.54
C ILE A 219 -5.55 -0.16 6.41
N SER A 220 -5.67 -0.97 5.36
CA SER A 220 -4.84 -2.15 5.13
C SER A 220 -4.53 -2.38 3.66
N THR A 221 -3.37 -3.00 3.44
CA THR A 221 -3.01 -3.70 2.20
C THR A 221 -2.22 -4.96 2.55
N SER A 222 -2.46 -6.06 1.85
CA SER A 222 -1.78 -7.34 2.11
C SER A 222 -0.30 -7.29 1.70
N VAL A 223 0.56 -7.99 2.45
CA VAL A 223 2.00 -7.98 2.18
C VAL A 223 2.36 -9.01 1.09
N LYS A 224 2.93 -8.49 0.02
CA LYS A 224 3.60 -9.21 -1.07
C LYS A 224 5.02 -8.70 -1.19
N TRP A 225 5.90 -9.50 -1.80
CA TRP A 225 7.22 -9.03 -2.20
C TRP A 225 7.14 -7.79 -3.11
N PRO A 226 8.17 -6.92 -3.15
CA PRO A 226 8.14 -5.73 -4.01
C PRO A 226 8.24 -6.04 -5.52
N LEU A 227 8.90 -7.14 -5.90
CA LEU A 227 9.24 -7.49 -7.30
C LEU A 227 8.64 -8.84 -7.77
N GLN A 228 7.84 -9.49 -6.92
CA GLN A 228 7.20 -10.79 -7.19
C GLN A 228 5.75 -10.70 -6.70
N ASP A 229 4.80 -11.37 -7.36
CA ASP A 229 3.40 -11.34 -6.95
C ASP A 229 3.09 -12.34 -5.79
N ASP A 230 4.13 -12.87 -5.15
CA ASP A 230 4.02 -13.83 -4.05
C ASP A 230 3.79 -13.18 -2.69
N TRP A 231 3.08 -13.90 -1.81
CA TRP A 231 2.74 -13.45 -0.46
C TRP A 231 3.91 -13.60 0.50
N MET A 232 4.14 -12.57 1.31
CA MET A 232 5.10 -12.66 2.41
C MET A 232 4.39 -13.18 3.66
N VAL A 233 4.96 -14.20 4.28
CA VAL A 233 4.34 -14.95 5.38
C VAL A 233 5.13 -14.90 6.70
N ASP A 234 6.41 -14.54 6.64
CA ASP A 234 7.31 -14.45 7.80
C ASP A 234 7.46 -12.99 8.26
N PRO A 235 7.16 -12.65 9.52
CA PRO A 235 7.23 -11.28 10.02
C PRO A 235 8.67 -10.72 10.13
N VAL A 236 9.69 -11.55 10.30
CA VAL A 236 11.11 -11.12 10.29
C VAL A 236 11.48 -10.64 8.89
N ILE A 237 11.24 -11.47 7.88
CA ILE A 237 11.55 -11.14 6.47
C ILE A 237 10.75 -9.91 6.00
N ILE A 238 9.53 -9.74 6.50
CA ILE A 238 8.71 -8.53 6.26
C ILE A 238 9.31 -7.29 6.93
N ALA A 239 9.91 -7.41 8.12
CA ALA A 239 10.62 -6.31 8.78
C ALA A 239 11.80 -5.85 7.91
N ASP A 240 12.73 -6.76 7.61
CA ASP A 240 13.95 -6.50 6.82
C ASP A 240 13.63 -5.86 5.45
N THR A 241 12.55 -6.29 4.81
CA THR A 241 12.13 -5.83 3.48
C THR A 241 11.48 -4.43 3.51
N TYR A 242 10.84 -4.02 4.61
CA TYR A 242 10.02 -2.81 4.66
C TYR A 242 10.49 -1.73 5.67
N GLU A 243 11.37 -2.05 6.62
CA GLU A 243 12.07 -1.04 7.44
C GLU A 243 12.77 0.02 6.56
N PRO A 244 13.52 -0.33 5.49
CA PRO A 244 14.17 0.65 4.63
C PRO A 244 13.19 1.59 3.93
N GLU A 245 11.90 1.22 3.81
CA GLU A 245 10.85 2.07 3.26
C GLU A 245 10.13 2.96 4.30
N GLY A 246 10.46 2.82 5.58
CA GLY A 246 9.88 3.60 6.67
C GLY A 246 8.65 2.96 7.32
N LEU A 247 8.62 1.61 7.32
CA LEU A 247 7.80 0.85 8.26
C LEU A 247 8.29 1.11 9.69
N VAL A 248 7.37 1.26 10.64
CA VAL A 248 7.67 1.74 12.00
C VAL A 248 7.56 0.61 13.05
N PHE A 249 6.74 -0.40 12.79
CA PHE A 249 6.56 -1.54 13.68
C PHE A 249 6.18 -2.80 12.92
N VAL A 250 6.45 -3.96 13.53
CA VAL A 250 5.95 -5.27 13.11
C VAL A 250 5.42 -5.99 14.34
N VAL A 251 4.20 -6.53 14.24
CA VAL A 251 3.67 -7.48 15.23
C VAL A 251 3.92 -8.90 14.72
N ASP A 252 4.84 -9.63 15.34
CA ASP A 252 5.00 -11.06 15.13
C ASP A 252 3.91 -11.81 15.90
N GLY A 253 3.21 -12.69 15.17
CA GLY A 253 2.16 -13.57 15.66
C GLY A 253 2.27 -14.94 15.00
N GLY A 254 3.49 -15.38 14.67
CA GLY A 254 3.78 -16.62 13.96
C GLY A 254 3.64 -16.51 12.44
N VAL A 255 4.51 -17.27 11.75
CA VAL A 255 4.52 -17.44 10.29
C VAL A 255 3.15 -17.90 9.78
N ARG A 256 2.74 -17.35 8.63
CA ARG A 256 1.42 -17.60 8.03
C ARG A 256 1.49 -18.55 6.84
N VAL A 257 0.33 -18.96 6.33
CA VAL A 257 0.20 -19.71 5.07
C VAL A 257 -0.06 -18.71 3.95
N ALA A 258 0.48 -18.92 2.75
CA ALA A 258 0.36 -18.03 1.60
C ALA A 258 -1.04 -18.00 0.94
N GLU A 259 -2.10 -18.21 1.72
CA GLU A 259 -3.51 -18.25 1.28
C GLU A 259 -4.20 -16.91 1.56
N PRO A 260 -4.41 -16.03 0.58
CA PRO A 260 -5.03 -14.73 0.79
C PRO A 260 -6.55 -14.82 1.00
N SER A 261 -7.19 -13.71 1.34
CA SER A 261 -8.66 -13.66 1.44
C SER A 261 -9.34 -13.80 0.07
N THR A 262 -10.50 -14.44 0.06
CA THR A 262 -11.39 -14.44 -1.12
C THR A 262 -12.00 -13.06 -1.28
N VAL A 263 -11.82 -12.45 -2.45
CA VAL A 263 -12.32 -11.10 -2.75
C VAL A 263 -13.58 -11.18 -3.57
N VAL A 264 -14.67 -10.60 -3.04
CA VAL A 264 -16.01 -10.63 -3.64
C VAL A 264 -16.45 -9.21 -3.92
N ASP A 265 -16.76 -8.91 -5.17
CA ASP A 265 -17.37 -7.64 -5.57
C ASP A 265 -18.87 -7.66 -5.26
N MET A 266 -19.34 -6.64 -4.53
CA MET A 266 -20.73 -6.40 -4.14
C MET A 266 -21.30 -5.11 -4.76
N MET A 267 -20.59 -4.51 -5.73
CA MET A 267 -21.00 -3.27 -6.41
C MET A 267 -22.06 -3.48 -7.50
N GLY A 268 -22.17 -4.71 -8.02
CA GLY A 268 -23.14 -5.15 -9.03
C GLY A 268 -24.46 -5.67 -8.44
N SER A 269 -25.28 -6.29 -9.28
CA SER A 269 -26.54 -6.96 -8.88
C SER A 269 -26.32 -8.36 -8.28
N VAL A 270 -25.25 -9.05 -8.70
CA VAL A 270 -24.88 -10.39 -8.24
C VAL A 270 -23.50 -10.33 -7.57
N PRO A 271 -23.33 -10.83 -6.33
CA PRO A 271 -22.02 -10.91 -5.69
C PRO A 271 -21.07 -11.82 -6.47
N THR A 272 -19.90 -11.31 -6.86
CA THR A 272 -18.99 -12.00 -7.78
C THR A 272 -17.59 -12.13 -7.20
N ILE A 273 -17.04 -13.35 -7.11
CA ILE A 273 -15.64 -13.59 -6.75
C ILE A 273 -14.76 -13.04 -7.87
N ILE A 274 -13.91 -12.06 -7.53
CA ILE A 274 -12.89 -11.50 -8.42
C ILE A 274 -11.47 -11.99 -8.09
N ARG A 275 -11.29 -12.65 -6.93
CA ARG A 275 -10.07 -13.38 -6.56
C ARG A 275 -10.44 -14.52 -5.61
N PRO A 276 -10.22 -15.79 -5.98
CA PRO A 276 -10.35 -16.90 -5.03
C PRO A 276 -9.28 -16.83 -3.93
N GLY A 277 -9.47 -17.59 -2.86
CA GLY A 277 -8.59 -17.61 -1.69
C GLY A 277 -9.16 -18.51 -0.60
N LYS A 278 -8.72 -18.28 0.64
CA LYS A 278 -9.04 -19.12 1.82
C LYS A 278 -10.54 -19.13 2.21
N GLY A 279 -11.34 -18.18 1.72
CA GLY A 279 -12.78 -18.16 1.93
C GLY A 279 -13.51 -19.04 0.89
N PRO A 280 -14.12 -20.17 1.28
CA PRO A 280 -14.76 -21.09 0.33
C PRO A 280 -15.90 -20.41 -0.44
N ARG A 281 -16.02 -20.71 -1.74
CA ARG A 281 -17.14 -20.22 -2.57
C ARG A 281 -18.47 -20.64 -1.94
N GLN A 282 -19.38 -19.67 -1.82
CA GLN A 282 -20.76 -19.90 -1.41
C GLN A 282 -21.68 -19.93 -2.63
N GLU A 283 -22.84 -20.59 -2.54
CA GLU A 283 -23.81 -20.73 -3.65
C GLU A 283 -24.28 -19.38 -4.21
N TRP A 284 -24.45 -18.38 -3.34
CA TRP A 284 -24.85 -17.01 -3.70
C TRP A 284 -23.72 -16.17 -4.34
N MET A 285 -22.51 -16.73 -4.47
CA MET A 285 -21.39 -16.09 -5.15
C MET A 285 -21.25 -16.63 -6.58
N ALA A 286 -21.40 -15.74 -7.56
CA ALA A 286 -20.87 -15.98 -8.89
C ALA A 286 -19.34 -16.03 -8.85
N VAL A 287 -18.73 -16.70 -9.82
CA VAL A 287 -17.33 -16.46 -10.20
C VAL A 287 -17.39 -15.60 -11.45
N LYS A 288 -16.46 -14.66 -11.62
CA LYS A 288 -16.33 -14.00 -12.92
C LYS A 288 -15.77 -15.04 -13.89
N ASP A 289 -16.57 -15.48 -14.85
CA ASP A 289 -16.09 -16.38 -15.91
C ASP A 289 -14.88 -15.75 -16.60
N GLU A 290 -13.84 -16.55 -16.82
CA GLU A 290 -12.72 -16.14 -17.65
C GLU A 290 -13.23 -16.06 -19.09
N GLU A 291 -13.17 -14.86 -19.68
CA GLU A 291 -13.46 -14.68 -21.10
C GLU A 291 -12.48 -15.54 -21.87
N VAL A 292 -12.97 -16.65 -22.44
CA VAL A 292 -12.19 -17.55 -23.29
C VAL A 292 -11.54 -16.69 -24.37
N SER A 293 -10.21 -16.64 -24.37
CA SER A 293 -9.39 -15.91 -25.33
C SER A 293 -9.41 -16.62 -26.70
N GLY A 294 -10.60 -16.68 -27.28
CA GLY A 294 -10.88 -17.31 -28.57
C GLY A 294 -10.12 -16.59 -29.68
N THR A 295 -9.03 -17.20 -30.11
CA THR A 295 -8.29 -16.81 -31.30
C THR A 295 -9.16 -16.91 -32.55
N TYR A 296 -9.33 -15.77 -33.22
CA TYR A 296 -9.77 -15.61 -34.61
C TYR A 296 -9.00 -14.45 -35.23
#